data_AF-A0A4Z2CX98-F1
#
_entry.id   AF-A0A4Z2CX98-F1
#
_cell.length_a   1.000
_cell.length_b   1.000
_cell.length_c   1.000
_cell.angle_alpha   90.00
_cell.angle_beta   90.00
_cell.angle_gamma   90.00
#
_symmetry.space_group_name_H-M   'P 1'
#
loop_
_entity.id
_entity.type
_entity.pdbx_description
1 polymer ?
#
loop_
_entity_poly.entity_id
_entity_poly.type
_entity_poly.pdbx_seq_one_letter_code
_entity_poly.pdbx_strand_id
1 'polypeptide(L)'
;MLLFTVLFVFFIFNTNDALKVSINQGNKTKESNMTWECEICLSGFSFIRFLMNDSYLRDFNMFATKKICERIPPGRSKNVCVNFVTKYLPKILDEIGSAAKPEELCKDLEACNSTEVMLHTIKRKLF
;
A
#
# COMPACT_ATOMS: atom_id res chain seq x y z
N MET A 1 9.48 -31.09 -14.02
CA MET A 1 8.73 -29.94 -14.57
C MET A 1 7.24 -30.03 -14.27
N LEU A 2 6.53 -31.11 -14.67
CA LEU A 2 5.08 -31.28 -14.43
C LEU A 2 4.68 -31.22 -12.93
N LEU A 3 5.52 -31.73 -12.03
CA LEU A 3 5.25 -31.68 -10.58
C LEU A 3 5.25 -30.24 -10.04
N PHE A 4 6.17 -29.40 -10.52
CA PHE A 4 6.27 -28.00 -10.11
C PHE A 4 5.11 -27.17 -10.66
N THR A 5 4.67 -27.43 -11.90
CA THR A 5 3.50 -26.76 -12.48
C THR A 5 2.22 -27.18 -11.77
N VAL A 6 2.06 -28.45 -11.38
CA VAL A 6 0.90 -28.92 -10.62
C VAL A 6 0.90 -28.32 -9.21
N LEU A 7 2.05 -28.23 -8.53
CA LEU A 7 2.14 -27.56 -7.23
C LEU A 7 1.82 -26.07 -7.34
N PHE A 8 2.37 -25.37 -8.34
CA PHE A 8 2.09 -23.94 -8.56
C PHE A 8 0.62 -23.69 -8.87
N VAL A 9 0.03 -24.53 -9.73
CA VAL A 9 -1.40 -24.49 -10.06
C VAL A 9 -2.27 -24.84 -8.85
N PHE A 10 -1.85 -25.79 -8.01
CA PHE A 10 -2.51 -26.10 -6.75
C PHE A 10 -2.40 -24.94 -5.77
N PHE A 11 -1.26 -24.26 -5.66
CA PHE A 11 -1.11 -23.03 -4.85
C PHE A 11 -1.99 -21.88 -5.36
N ILE A 12 -2.13 -21.72 -6.69
CA ILE A 12 -3.01 -20.72 -7.30
C ILE A 12 -4.50 -21.08 -7.15
N PHE A 13 -4.87 -22.37 -7.17
CA PHE A 13 -6.26 -22.79 -6.97
C PHE A 13 -6.66 -22.89 -5.48
N ASN A 14 -5.72 -23.14 -4.57
CA ASN A 14 -5.96 -23.23 -3.12
C ASN A 14 -6.07 -21.84 -2.47
N THR A 15 -5.72 -20.74 -3.18
CA THR A 15 -6.06 -19.38 -2.74
C THR A 15 -7.49 -18.97 -3.07
N ASN A 16 -8.28 -19.80 -3.77
CA ASN A 16 -9.70 -19.54 -4.00
C ASN A 16 -10.62 -19.93 -2.83
N ASP A 17 -10.07 -20.48 -1.73
CA ASP A 17 -10.81 -20.61 -0.46
C ASP A 17 -10.55 -19.47 0.54
N ALA A 18 -9.71 -18.48 0.18
CA ALA A 18 -9.53 -17.27 0.99
C ALA A 18 -10.62 -16.21 0.78
N LEU A 19 -11.55 -16.41 -0.18
CA LEU A 19 -12.76 -15.59 -0.35
C LEU A 19 -13.88 -15.94 0.65
N LYS A 20 -13.64 -16.88 1.59
CA LYS A 20 -14.54 -17.15 2.72
C LYS A 20 -14.02 -16.62 4.06
N VAL A 21 -13.03 -15.75 4.06
CA VAL A 21 -12.68 -14.98 5.26
C VAL A 21 -13.56 -13.72 5.32
N SER A 22 -14.63 -13.83 6.12
CA SER A 22 -15.48 -12.75 6.68
C SER A 22 -16.90 -12.55 6.11
N ILE A 23 -17.73 -13.60 6.09
CA ILE A 23 -19.18 -13.43 6.41
C ILE A 23 -19.44 -14.15 7.73
N ASN A 24 -18.90 -13.61 8.82
CA ASN A 24 -19.26 -13.95 10.20
C ASN A 24 -18.66 -12.90 11.15
N GLN A 25 -19.09 -11.65 11.01
CA GLN A 25 -19.03 -10.69 12.12
C GLN A 25 -20.39 -10.03 12.29
N GLY A 26 -21.21 -10.67 13.14
CA GLY A 26 -22.13 -9.92 13.96
C GLY A 26 -21.33 -8.95 14.85
N ASN A 27 -21.76 -7.69 14.80
CA ASN A 27 -21.49 -6.60 15.74
C ASN A 27 -20.05 -6.03 15.80
N LYS A 28 -19.76 -5.10 14.86
CA LYS A 28 -19.10 -3.84 15.21
C LYS A 28 -19.89 -2.67 14.62
N THR A 29 -20.64 -2.04 15.49
CA THR A 29 -21.37 -0.79 15.28
C THR A 29 -20.37 0.37 15.15
N LYS A 30 -20.04 0.73 13.91
CA LYS A 30 -19.86 2.10 13.43
C LYS A 30 -20.30 2.12 11.97
N GLU A 31 -21.56 2.44 11.78
CA GLU A 31 -22.18 2.60 10.47
C GLU A 31 -21.66 3.90 9.83
N SER A 32 -20.55 3.77 9.12
CA SER A 32 -20.17 4.67 8.03
C SER A 32 -20.01 3.77 6.82
N ASN A 33 -20.76 4.04 5.76
CA ASN A 33 -20.79 3.27 4.52
C ASN A 33 -19.37 3.21 3.93
N MET A 34 -18.60 2.18 4.28
CA MET A 34 -17.22 2.03 3.81
C MET A 34 -17.28 1.42 2.43
N THR A 35 -16.80 2.16 1.43
CA THR A 35 -16.77 1.69 0.05
C THR A 35 -15.55 0.79 -0.18
N TRP A 36 -15.58 -0.02 -1.24
CA TRP A 36 -14.44 -0.88 -1.59
C TRP A 36 -13.19 -0.04 -1.94
N GLU A 37 -13.39 1.17 -2.46
CA GLU A 37 -12.33 2.15 -2.70
C GLU A 37 -11.65 2.56 -1.39
N CYS A 38 -12.44 2.84 -0.34
CA CYS A 38 -11.92 3.18 0.98
C CYS A 38 -11.15 2.00 1.61
N GLU A 39 -11.70 0.79 1.54
CA GLU A 39 -11.04 -0.43 2.05
C GLU A 39 -9.68 -0.68 1.39
N ILE A 40 -9.64 -0.64 0.06
CA ILE A 40 -8.40 -0.85 -0.69
C ILE A 40 -7.40 0.26 -0.40
N CYS A 41 -7.85 1.51 -0.31
CA CYS A 41 -6.98 2.63 0.02
C CYS A 41 -6.34 2.45 1.40
N LEU A 42 -7.15 2.18 2.43
CA LEU A 42 -6.68 2.01 3.81
C LEU A 42 -5.69 0.85 3.91
N SER A 43 -6.01 -0.28 3.28
CA SER A 43 -5.15 -1.45 3.25
C SER A 43 -3.83 -1.17 2.51
N GLY A 44 -3.91 -0.51 1.35
CA GLY A 44 -2.75 -0.16 0.53
C GLY A 44 -1.78 0.76 1.27
N PHE A 45 -2.26 1.84 1.87
CA PHE A 45 -1.40 2.75 2.65
C PHE A 45 -0.87 2.10 3.93
N SER A 46 -1.68 1.27 4.61
CA SER A 46 -1.21 0.50 5.76
C SER A 46 -0.08 -0.45 5.36
N PHE A 47 -0.22 -1.13 4.22
CA PHE A 47 0.80 -2.02 3.69
C PHE A 47 2.06 -1.26 3.28
N ILE A 48 1.93 -0.12 2.58
CA ILE A 48 3.07 0.74 2.25
C ILE A 48 3.81 1.16 3.53
N ARG A 49 3.10 1.60 4.57
CA ARG A 49 3.75 1.97 5.85
C ARG A 49 4.41 0.79 6.52
N PHE A 50 3.83 -0.40 6.47
CA PHE A 50 4.45 -1.62 6.98
C PHE A 50 5.74 -1.94 6.22
N LEU A 51 5.69 -1.96 4.89
CA LEU A 51 6.86 -2.24 4.04
C LEU A 51 7.98 -1.22 4.25
N MET A 52 7.63 0.06 4.35
CA MET A 52 8.61 1.11 4.59
C MET A 52 9.15 1.06 6.00
N ASN A 53 8.40 0.52 6.97
CA ASN A 53 8.86 0.42 8.34
C ASN A 53 9.76 -0.80 8.62
N ASP A 54 9.61 -1.85 7.83
CA ASP A 54 10.41 -3.07 7.90
C ASP A 54 11.87 -2.83 7.52
N SER A 55 12.80 -3.22 8.39
CA SER A 55 14.23 -2.95 8.20
C SER A 55 14.82 -3.68 6.99
N TYR A 56 14.37 -4.90 6.70
CA TYR A 56 14.86 -5.68 5.57
C TYR A 56 14.46 -5.03 4.24
N LEU A 57 13.20 -4.57 4.14
CA LEU A 57 12.71 -3.90 2.95
C LEU A 57 13.35 -2.52 2.76
N ARG A 58 13.67 -1.79 3.83
CA ARG A 58 14.47 -0.56 3.75
C ARG A 58 15.87 -0.83 3.18
N ASP A 59 16.55 -1.86 3.69
CA ASP A 59 17.89 -2.24 3.23
C ASP A 59 17.86 -2.69 1.77
N PHE A 60 16.85 -3.45 1.37
CA PHE A 60 16.64 -3.84 -0.02
C PHE A 60 16.47 -2.63 -0.94
N ASN A 61 15.63 -1.66 -0.56
CA ASN A 61 15.45 -0.44 -1.35
C ASN A 61 16.76 0.35 -1.46
N MET A 62 17.51 0.52 -0.37
CA MET A 62 18.83 1.15 -0.40
C MET A 62 19.81 0.44 -1.32
N PHE A 63 19.84 -0.89 -1.28
CA PHE A 63 20.66 -1.71 -2.15
C PHE A 63 20.26 -1.54 -3.63
N ALA A 64 18.96 -1.69 -3.93
CA ALA A 64 18.43 -1.59 -5.27
C ALA A 64 18.71 -0.22 -5.90
N THR A 65 18.50 0.87 -5.17
CA THR A 65 18.78 2.22 -5.69
C THR A 65 20.30 2.47 -5.85
N LYS A 66 21.15 1.89 -5.00
CA LYS A 66 22.61 1.92 -5.21
C LYS A 66 23.01 1.17 -6.49
N LYS A 67 22.35 0.06 -6.84
CA LYS A 67 22.58 -0.65 -8.10
C LYS A 67 22.26 0.19 -9.33
N ILE A 68 21.32 1.13 -9.25
CA ILE A 68 21.06 2.09 -10.32
C ILE A 68 22.29 3.00 -10.51
N CYS A 69 22.87 3.51 -9.43
CA CYS A 69 24.09 4.33 -9.52
C CYS A 69 25.30 3.56 -10.07
N GLU A 70 25.37 2.23 -9.90
CA GLU A 70 26.43 1.41 -10.50
C GLU A 70 26.37 1.35 -12.02
N ARG A 71 25.19 1.56 -12.62
CA ARG A 71 25.01 1.62 -14.09
C ARG A 71 25.52 2.92 -14.71
N ILE A 72 25.78 3.94 -13.90
CA ILE A 72 26.30 5.23 -14.37
C ILE A 72 27.82 5.11 -14.54
N PRO A 73 28.38 5.52 -15.70
CA PRO A 73 29.82 5.57 -15.91
C PRO A 73 30.55 6.37 -14.82
N PRO A 74 31.81 6.05 -14.50
CA PRO A 74 32.60 6.80 -13.53
C PRO A 74 32.64 8.30 -13.85
N GLY A 75 32.49 9.14 -12.83
CA GLY A 75 32.54 10.59 -12.98
C GLY A 75 31.58 11.32 -12.05
N ARG A 76 31.38 12.62 -12.30
CA ARG A 76 30.56 13.51 -11.47
C ARG A 76 29.13 12.98 -11.31
N SER A 77 28.49 12.51 -12.38
CA SER A 77 27.11 12.03 -12.35
C SER A 77 26.92 10.80 -11.44
N LYS A 78 27.88 9.86 -11.44
CA LYS A 78 27.87 8.72 -10.53
C LYS A 78 27.97 9.17 -9.08
N ASN A 79 28.86 10.11 -8.78
CA ASN A 79 29.03 10.64 -7.43
C ASN A 79 27.77 11.38 -6.95
N VAL A 80 27.14 12.17 -7.83
CA VAL A 80 25.87 12.85 -7.54
C VAL A 80 24.78 11.81 -7.21
N CYS A 81 24.65 10.74 -8.01
CA CYS A 81 23.68 9.67 -7.74
C CYS A 81 23.94 9.01 -6.38
N VAL A 82 25.16 8.56 -6.11
CA VAL A 82 25.51 7.89 -4.86
C VAL A 82 25.25 8.79 -3.65
N ASN A 83 25.61 10.08 -3.76
CA ASN A 83 25.35 11.06 -2.70
C ASN A 83 23.85 11.29 -2.50
N PHE A 84 23.08 11.39 -3.58
CA PHE A 84 21.64 11.57 -3.51
C PHE A 84 20.97 10.38 -2.80
N VAL A 85 21.26 9.16 -3.26
CA VAL A 85 20.71 7.93 -2.68
C VAL A 85 21.10 7.79 -1.22
N THR A 86 22.37 8.03 -0.89
CA THR A 86 22.85 7.89 0.50
C THR A 86 22.25 8.94 1.44
N LYS A 87 22.05 10.17 0.95
CA LYS A 87 21.59 11.29 1.79
C LYS A 87 20.08 11.39 1.92
N TYR A 88 19.35 11.16 0.82
CA TYR A 88 17.92 11.47 0.75
C TYR A 88 17.04 10.22 0.80
N LEU A 89 17.48 9.07 0.27
CA LEU A 89 16.64 7.88 0.28
C LEU A 89 16.23 7.44 1.69
N PRO A 90 17.11 7.40 2.71
CA PRO A 90 16.69 7.06 4.07
C PRO A 90 15.60 7.99 4.59
N LYS A 91 15.74 9.29 4.35
CA LYS A 91 14.76 10.30 4.77
C LYS A 91 13.42 10.12 4.08
N ILE A 92 13.43 9.84 2.77
CA ILE A 92 12.22 9.57 2.00
C ILE A 92 11.52 8.31 2.54
N LEU A 93 12.26 7.24 2.82
CA LEU A 93 11.69 6.02 3.38
C LEU A 93 11.10 6.25 4.79
N ASP A 94 11.78 7.04 5.62
CA ASP A 94 11.29 7.43 6.95
C ASP A 94 10.05 8.31 6.87
N GLU A 95 10.03 9.29 5.97
CA GLU A 95 8.86 10.14 5.72
C GLU A 95 7.66 9.30 5.26
N ILE A 96 7.85 8.33 4.36
CA ILE A 96 6.75 7.44 3.93
C ILE A 96 6.31 6.51 5.07
N GLY A 97 7.25 5.95 5.83
CA GLY A 97 6.92 5.08 6.98
C GLY A 97 6.16 5.83 8.09
N SER A 98 6.50 7.11 8.29
CA SER A 98 5.92 8.00 9.30
C SER A 98 4.81 8.92 8.77
N ALA A 99 4.45 8.81 7.48
CA ALA A 99 3.46 9.65 6.79
C ALA A 99 2.11 9.74 7.51
N ALA A 100 1.26 10.67 7.08
CA ALA A 100 -0.11 10.82 7.59
C ALA A 100 -0.83 9.47 7.71
N LYS A 101 -1.77 9.37 8.67
CA LYS A 101 -2.46 8.09 8.90
C LYS A 101 -3.20 7.65 7.63
N PRO A 102 -3.28 6.35 7.31
CA PRO A 102 -4.00 5.87 6.13
C PRO A 102 -5.39 6.52 6.00
N GLU A 103 -6.07 6.78 7.11
CA GLU A 103 -7.37 7.43 7.15
C GLU A 103 -7.34 8.90 6.68
N GLU A 104 -6.26 9.63 6.94
CA GLU A 104 -6.08 11.01 6.48
C GLU A 104 -5.75 11.01 4.98
N LEU A 105 -4.80 10.18 4.56
CA LEU A 105 -4.42 10.04 3.15
C LEU A 105 -5.59 9.60 2.27
N CYS A 106 -6.38 8.64 2.73
CA CYS A 106 -7.52 8.15 1.98
C CYS A 106 -8.70 9.13 1.96
N LYS A 107 -8.79 10.04 2.95
CA LYS A 107 -9.74 11.16 2.90
C LYS A 107 -9.28 12.24 1.92
N ASP A 108 -7.99 12.58 1.94
CA ASP A 108 -7.40 13.56 1.03
C ASP A 108 -7.49 13.10 -0.44
N LEU A 109 -7.42 11.79 -0.67
CA LEU A 109 -7.64 11.16 -1.98
C LEU A 109 -9.12 10.98 -2.33
N GLU A 110 -10.04 11.40 -1.46
CA GLU A 110 -11.50 11.22 -1.57
C GLU A 110 -11.95 9.75 -1.69
N ALA A 111 -11.04 8.79 -1.46
CA ALA A 111 -11.33 7.36 -1.47
C ALA A 111 -12.16 6.95 -0.25
N CYS A 112 -11.99 7.64 0.87
CA CYS A 112 -12.82 7.53 2.06
C CYS A 112 -13.56 8.85 2.26
N ASN A 113 -14.90 8.83 2.20
CA ASN A 113 -15.68 10.02 2.53
C ASN A 113 -15.34 10.48 3.96
N SER A 114 -15.06 11.77 4.12
CA SER A 114 -15.12 12.40 5.44
C SER A 114 -16.52 12.15 6.00
N THR A 115 -16.61 11.90 7.30
CA THR A 115 -17.87 11.60 7.97
C THR A 115 -18.72 12.86 8.09
N GLU A 116 -19.06 13.47 6.97
CA GLU A 116 -20.09 14.49 6.87
C GLU A 116 -21.17 13.92 5.96
N VAL A 117 -22.10 13.22 6.62
CA VAL A 117 -23.43 12.85 6.17
C VAL A 117 -23.68 13.14 4.69
N MET A 118 -23.39 12.17 3.83
CA MET A 118 -23.91 12.16 2.47
C MET A 118 -25.41 11.87 2.55
N LEU A 119 -26.18 12.90 2.88
CA LEU A 119 -27.63 13.05 2.75
C LEU A 119 -28.03 13.12 1.25
N HIS A 120 -27.38 12.33 0.38
CA HIS A 120 -27.52 12.45 -1.07
C HIS A 120 -28.27 11.28 -1.73
N THR A 121 -28.62 10.23 -0.98
CA THR A 121 -29.41 9.11 -1.53
C THR A 121 -30.91 9.22 -1.21
N ILE A 122 -31.32 10.01 -0.20
CA ILE A 122 -32.73 10.12 0.19
C ILE A 122 -33.51 11.13 -0.67
N LYS A 123 -32.87 12.16 -1.22
CA LYS A 123 -33.58 13.20 -1.99
C LYS A 123 -33.98 12.82 -3.42
N ARG A 124 -33.48 11.70 -3.97
CA ARG A 124 -33.76 11.31 -5.38
C ARG A 124 -34.83 10.21 -5.54
N LYS A 125 -35.45 9.74 -4.45
CA LYS A 125 -36.56 8.77 -4.47
C LYS A 125 -37.90 9.35 -4.04
N LEU A 126 -37.99 10.68 -3.98
CA LEU A 126 -39.17 11.43 -3.55
C LEU A 126 -39.45 12.61 -4.49
N PHE A 127 -39.41 12.35 -5.79
CA PHE A 127 -40.16 13.04 -6.86
C PHE A 127 -40.25 12.11 -8.06
#